data_AF-A0A1B2ETV5-F1
#
_entry.id   AF-A0A1B2ETV5-F1
#
_cell.length_a   1.000
_cell.length_b   1.000
_cell.length_c   1.000
_cell.angle_alpha   90.00
_cell.angle_beta   90.00
_cell.angle_gamma   90.00
#
_symmetry.space_group_name_H-M   'P 1'
#
loop_
_entity.id
_entity.type
_entity.pdbx_description
1 polymer ?
#
loop_
_entity_poly.entity_id
_entity_poly.type
_entity_poly.pdbx_seq_one_letter_code
_entity_poly.pdbx_strand_id
1 'polypeptide(L)'
;MVKPGPSSVILWDSLKLSAEPLRGRGDILVVARIRVRERDQKSTAQYRINFELNRHHGLVSHDTEVQVSAPRGDSPLWRYSGRRDLVVAVKDRFLTTQLYAHVAGQLGWLRNPSVELVDALFDP
;
A
#
# COMPACT_ATOMS: atom_id res chain seq x y z
N MET A 1 -25.43 -8.20 21.16
CA MET A 1 -24.38 -9.17 20.80
C MET A 1 -24.00 -8.92 19.34
N VAL A 2 -22.95 -8.15 19.08
CA VAL A 2 -22.45 -7.92 17.71
C VAL A 2 -21.73 -9.20 17.31
N LYS A 3 -22.25 -9.94 16.33
CA LYS A 3 -21.53 -11.09 15.76
C LYS A 3 -20.18 -10.56 15.26
N PRO A 4 -19.05 -11.20 15.61
CA PRO A 4 -17.79 -10.86 14.95
C PRO A 4 -18.03 -11.06 13.46
N GLY A 5 -17.89 -9.99 12.68
CA GLY A 5 -17.93 -10.08 11.22
C GLY A 5 -16.94 -11.14 10.76
N PRO A 6 -17.18 -11.79 9.60
CA PRO A 6 -16.28 -12.83 9.11
C PRO A 6 -14.85 -12.27 9.13
N SER A 7 -13.99 -12.89 9.92
CA SER A 7 -12.58 -12.52 10.01
C SER A 7 -11.97 -12.79 8.64
N SER A 8 -11.88 -11.75 7.81
CA SER A 8 -11.32 -11.86 6.46
C SER A 8 -9.86 -12.29 6.57
N VAL A 9 -9.58 -13.55 6.25
CA VAL A 9 -8.20 -14.04 6.12
C VAL A 9 -7.74 -13.70 4.72
N ILE A 10 -6.79 -12.76 4.62
CA ILE A 10 -6.17 -12.36 3.36
C ILE A 10 -5.10 -13.39 3.01
N LEU A 11 -5.39 -14.27 2.04
CA LEU A 11 -4.37 -15.17 1.48
C LEU A 11 -3.71 -14.50 0.29
N TRP A 12 -2.39 -14.35 0.38
CA TRP A 12 -1.56 -13.64 -0.59
C TRP A 12 -0.98 -14.59 -1.62
N ASP A 13 -1.17 -14.29 -2.89
CA ASP A 13 -0.56 -15.05 -4.00
C ASP A 13 0.72 -14.37 -4.52
N SER A 14 0.73 -13.04 -4.66
CA SER A 14 1.91 -12.29 -5.11
C SER A 14 1.90 -10.84 -4.64
N LEU A 15 3.09 -10.22 -4.58
CA LEU A 15 3.30 -8.78 -4.36
C LEU A 15 4.28 -8.28 -5.43
N LYS A 16 3.85 -7.35 -6.28
CA LYS A 16 4.72 -6.66 -7.25
C LYS A 16 4.69 -5.17 -7.00
N LEU A 17 5.88 -4.57 -6.95
CA LEU A 17 6.06 -3.15 -6.73
C LEU A 17 6.55 -2.48 -8.01
N SER A 18 5.97 -1.33 -8.31
CA SER A 18 6.47 -0.42 -9.33
C SER A 18 6.40 1.00 -8.80
N ALA A 19 7.48 1.75 -8.98
CA ALA A 19 7.54 3.17 -8.66
C ALA A 19 7.50 3.97 -9.97
N GLU A 20 6.66 4.99 -10.03
CA GLU A 20 6.54 5.90 -11.16
C GLU A 20 6.65 7.35 -10.66
N PRO A 21 7.52 8.20 -11.23
CA PRO A 21 7.60 9.60 -10.84
C PRO A 21 6.30 10.35 -11.21
N LEU A 22 5.74 11.11 -10.28
CA LEU A 22 4.66 12.04 -10.57
C LEU A 22 5.25 13.35 -11.13
N ARG A 23 4.64 13.85 -12.22
CA ARG A 23 5.14 15.04 -12.90
C ARG A 23 4.99 16.29 -12.01
N GLY A 24 6.11 16.99 -11.77
CA GLY A 24 6.11 18.38 -11.31
C GLY A 24 6.19 18.65 -9.81
N ARG A 25 6.24 17.63 -8.93
CA ARG A 25 6.28 17.84 -7.46
C ARG A 25 7.33 17.07 -6.68
N GLY A 26 8.16 16.26 -7.37
CA GLY A 26 9.09 15.36 -6.68
C GLY A 26 8.38 14.23 -5.91
N ASP A 27 7.11 14.02 -6.21
CA ASP A 27 6.30 12.94 -5.65
C ASP A 27 6.52 11.66 -6.46
N ILE A 28 6.48 10.51 -5.79
CA ILE A 28 6.61 9.18 -6.39
C ILE A 28 5.32 8.41 -6.11
N LEU A 29 4.71 7.89 -7.16
CA LEU A 29 3.62 6.93 -7.05
C LEU A 29 4.22 5.53 -6.91
N VAL A 30 4.03 4.91 -5.75
CA VAL A 30 4.37 3.51 -5.54
C VAL A 30 3.11 2.69 -5.66
N VAL A 31 3.12 1.70 -6.54
CA VAL A 31 1.98 0.83 -6.81
C VAL A 31 2.32 -0.57 -6.33
N ALA A 32 1.57 -1.05 -5.34
CA ALA A 32 1.60 -2.44 -4.92
C ALA A 32 0.44 -3.20 -5.58
N ARG A 33 0.78 -4.17 -6.43
CA ARG A 33 -0.20 -5.10 -7.02
C ARG A 33 -0.18 -6.40 -6.25
N ILE A 34 -1.36 -6.79 -5.77
CA ILE A 34 -1.52 -7.94 -4.89
C ILE A 34 -2.67 -8.80 -5.38
N ARG A 35 -2.58 -10.09 -5.11
CA ARG A 35 -3.67 -11.03 -5.36
C ARG A 35 -4.13 -11.59 -4.03
N VAL A 36 -5.42 -11.44 -3.76
CA VAL A 36 -6.05 -11.78 -2.50
C VAL A 36 -7.11 -12.84 -2.76
N ARG A 37 -7.03 -13.93 -2.01
CA ARG A 37 -8.11 -14.90 -1.89
C ARG A 37 -8.75 -14.75 -0.51
N GLU A 38 -10.03 -14.42 -0.49
CA GLU A 38 -10.80 -14.36 0.75
C GLU A 38 -11.18 -15.77 1.21
N ARG A 39 -11.24 -15.97 2.53
CA ARG A 39 -11.82 -17.18 3.11
C ARG A 39 -13.26 -17.31 2.59
N ASP A 40 -13.59 -18.46 2.02
CA ASP A 40 -14.87 -18.79 1.36
C ASP A 40 -15.03 -18.39 -0.13
N GLN A 41 -14.05 -17.69 -0.72
CA GLN A 41 -14.03 -17.46 -2.17
C GLN A 41 -13.13 -18.44 -2.90
N LYS A 42 -13.66 -19.06 -3.97
CA LYS A 42 -12.85 -19.87 -4.91
C LYS A 42 -11.99 -19.00 -5.84
N SER A 43 -12.44 -17.78 -6.13
CA SER A 43 -11.75 -16.83 -6.98
C SER A 43 -10.75 -16.00 -6.21
N THR A 44 -9.64 -15.68 -6.87
CA THR A 44 -8.68 -14.67 -6.40
C THR A 44 -9.03 -13.33 -7.03
N ALA A 45 -9.11 -12.27 -6.22
CA ALA A 45 -9.27 -10.91 -6.70
C ALA A 45 -7.91 -10.22 -6.75
N GLN A 46 -7.68 -9.42 -7.80
CA GLN A 46 -6.48 -8.61 -7.90
C GLN A 46 -6.75 -7.21 -7.35
N TYR A 47 -5.92 -6.76 -6.44
CA TYR A 47 -5.96 -5.41 -5.89
C TYR A 47 -4.72 -4.63 -6.29
N ARG A 48 -4.90 -3.32 -6.42
CA ARG A 48 -3.85 -2.32 -6.61
C ARG A 48 -3.96 -1.35 -5.46
N ILE A 49 -2.86 -1.12 -4.76
CA ILE A 49 -2.77 -0.13 -3.70
C ILE A 49 -1.77 0.90 -4.20
N ASN A 50 -2.22 2.14 -4.38
CA ASN A 50 -1.33 3.22 -4.78
C ASN A 50 -0.98 4.03 -3.54
N PHE A 51 0.30 4.36 -3.42
CA PHE A 51 0.87 5.18 -2.37
C PHE A 51 1.49 6.40 -3.02
N GLU A 52 1.12 7.57 -2.55
CA GLU A 52 1.74 8.82 -2.96
C GLU A 52 2.79 9.21 -1.93
N LEU A 53 4.05 9.25 -2.36
CA LEU A 53 5.17 9.64 -1.54
C LEU A 53 5.67 11.00 -1.96
N ASN A 54 5.78 11.91 -1.02
CA ASN A 54 6.50 13.15 -1.20
C ASN A 54 7.88 13.05 -0.57
N ARG A 55 8.91 13.51 -1.28
CA ARG A 55 10.30 13.44 -0.81
C ARG A 55 10.57 14.17 0.52
N HIS A 56 9.74 15.15 0.88
CA HIS A 56 9.86 15.94 2.11
C HIS A 56 8.92 15.48 3.22
N HIS A 57 7.74 14.96 2.86
CA HIS A 57 6.69 14.63 3.82
C HIS A 57 6.48 13.12 4.02
N GLY A 58 7.15 12.27 3.24
CA GLY A 58 6.94 10.82 3.27
C GLY A 58 5.60 10.44 2.64
N LEU A 59 4.88 9.50 3.24
CA LEU A 59 3.56 9.08 2.75
C LEU A 59 2.53 10.20 2.88
N VAL A 60 2.04 10.69 1.75
CA VAL A 60 1.02 11.75 1.67
C VAL A 60 -0.38 11.16 1.55
N SER A 61 -0.55 10.16 0.68
CA SER A 61 -1.86 9.58 0.42
C SER A 61 -1.76 8.10 0.06
N HIS A 62 -2.87 7.39 0.22
CA HIS A 62 -3.02 6.03 -0.29
C HIS A 62 -4.46 5.76 -0.71
N ASP A 63 -4.61 4.87 -1.69
CA ASP A 63 -5.89 4.35 -2.12
C ASP A 63 -5.81 2.83 -2.34
N THR A 64 -6.96 2.19 -2.52
CA THR A 64 -7.00 0.75 -2.81
C THR A 64 -8.09 0.48 -3.81
N GLU A 65 -7.69 -0.12 -4.92
CA GLU A 65 -8.55 -0.46 -6.03
C GLU A 65 -8.59 -1.97 -6.21
N VAL A 66 -9.73 -2.47 -6.69
CA VAL A 66 -9.92 -3.85 -7.08
C VAL A 66 -10.11 -3.90 -8.60
N GLN A 67 -9.48 -4.89 -9.22
CA GLN A 67 -9.67 -5.17 -10.63
C GLN A 67 -11.06 -5.76 -10.84
N VAL A 68 -11.84 -5.15 -11.72
CA VAL A 68 -13.14 -5.66 -12.14
C VAL A 68 -13.08 -6.09 -13.59
N SER A 69 -13.94 -7.04 -13.96
CA SER A 69 -14.06 -7.48 -15.34
C SER A 69 -14.51 -6.32 -16.22
N ALA A 70 -13.71 -6.00 -17.23
CA ALA A 70 -14.09 -5.04 -18.25
C ALA A 70 -15.02 -5.70 -19.29
N PRO A 71 -15.87 -4.93 -19.98
CA PRO A 71 -16.55 -5.39 -21.19
C PRO A 71 -15.53 -5.95 -22.21
N ARG A 72 -15.97 -6.89 -23.05
CA ARG A 72 -15.11 -7.62 -24.00
C ARG A 72 -14.28 -6.66 -24.85
N GLY A 73 -12.95 -6.76 -24.75
CA GLY A 73 -11.98 -6.05 -25.60
C GLY A 73 -11.22 -4.92 -24.89
N ASP A 74 -11.69 -4.49 -23.72
CA ASP A 74 -11.07 -3.38 -23.00
C ASP A 74 -10.01 -3.82 -21.99
N SER A 75 -9.09 -2.90 -21.71
CA SER A 75 -8.13 -3.05 -20.61
C SER A 75 -8.87 -3.24 -19.28
N PRO A 76 -8.31 -4.00 -18.33
CA PRO A 76 -8.95 -4.24 -17.05
C PRO A 76 -9.26 -2.93 -16.32
N LEU A 77 -10.50 -2.81 -15.85
CA LEU A 77 -10.96 -1.64 -15.10
C LEU A 77 -10.59 -1.78 -13.63
N TRP A 78 -10.10 -0.70 -13.04
CA TRP A 78 -9.84 -0.58 -11.61
C TRP A 78 -10.94 0.23 -10.96
N ARG A 79 -11.50 -0.28 -9.87
CA ARG A 79 -12.52 0.44 -9.08
C ARG A 79 -12.04 0.60 -7.65
N TYR A 80 -12.26 1.78 -7.08
CA TYR A 80 -12.01 2.03 -5.67
C TYR A 80 -12.74 0.99 -4.80
N SER A 81 -12.00 0.36 -3.89
CA SER A 81 -12.51 -0.69 -3.00
C SER A 81 -12.61 -0.26 -1.54
N GLY A 82 -11.90 0.79 -1.13
CA GLY A 82 -11.89 1.28 0.25
C GLY A 82 -11.29 0.31 1.28
N ARG A 83 -10.65 -0.78 0.86
CA ARG A 83 -10.11 -1.82 1.74
C ARG A 83 -8.83 -1.41 2.47
N ARG A 84 -9.01 -0.67 3.56
CA ARG A 84 -7.92 -0.23 4.46
C ARG A 84 -7.15 -1.39 5.11
N ASP A 85 -7.79 -2.53 5.29
CA ASP A 85 -7.14 -3.71 5.87
C ASP A 85 -6.05 -4.28 4.96
N LEU A 86 -6.20 -4.17 3.63
CA LEU A 86 -5.17 -4.52 2.67
C LEU A 86 -3.96 -3.58 2.74
N VAL A 87 -4.19 -2.29 3.01
CA VAL A 87 -3.12 -1.30 3.19
C VAL A 87 -2.25 -1.66 4.39
N VAL A 88 -2.88 -1.95 5.54
CA VAL A 88 -2.18 -2.37 6.76
C VAL A 88 -1.38 -3.64 6.51
N ALA A 89 -2.01 -4.64 5.88
CA ALA A 89 -1.36 -5.93 5.68
C ALA A 89 -0.22 -5.87 4.62
N VAL A 90 -0.31 -4.98 3.61
CA VAL A 90 0.82 -4.68 2.73
C VAL A 90 1.95 -4.00 3.52
N LYS A 91 1.62 -2.99 4.34
CA LYS A 91 2.62 -2.31 5.18
C LYS A 91 3.37 -3.29 6.06
N ASP A 92 2.67 -4.14 6.80
CA ASP A 92 3.27 -5.15 7.68
C ASP A 92 4.16 -6.12 6.90
N ARG A 93 3.72 -6.54 5.71
CA ARG A 93 4.51 -7.44 4.86
C ARG A 93 5.82 -6.80 4.37
N PHE A 94 5.81 -5.52 4.06
CA PHE A 94 7.04 -4.79 3.70
C PHE A 94 7.99 -4.62 4.87
N LEU A 95 7.47 -4.31 6.06
CA LEU A 95 8.28 -4.15 7.27
C LEU A 95 8.94 -5.47 7.70
N THR A 96 8.26 -6.58 7.47
CA THR A 96 8.74 -7.92 7.86
C THR A 96 9.60 -8.60 6.80
N THR A 97 9.58 -8.14 5.55
CA THR A 97 10.37 -8.72 4.46
C THR A 97 11.61 -7.86 4.18
N GLN A 98 12.81 -8.37 4.49
CA GLN A 98 14.08 -7.64 4.31
C GLN A 98 14.29 -7.08 2.89
N LEU A 99 13.74 -7.75 1.86
CA LEU A 99 13.81 -7.33 0.45
C LEU A 99 13.19 -5.94 0.20
N TYR A 100 12.28 -5.50 1.07
CA TYR A 100 11.52 -4.26 0.91
C TYR A 100 11.67 -3.28 2.07
N ALA A 101 12.54 -3.57 3.05
CA ALA A 101 12.76 -2.67 4.20
C ALA A 101 13.28 -1.29 3.76
N HIS A 102 14.15 -1.23 2.75
CA HIS A 102 14.61 0.02 2.15
C HIS A 102 13.44 0.83 1.54
N VAL A 103 12.54 0.13 0.83
CA VAL A 103 11.35 0.75 0.24
C VAL A 103 10.35 1.18 1.32
N ALA A 104 10.22 0.42 2.42
CA ALA A 104 9.42 0.81 3.58
C ALA A 104 9.93 2.09 4.26
N GLY A 105 11.24 2.29 4.27
CA GLY A 105 11.87 3.56 4.67
C GLY A 105 11.51 4.72 3.73
N GLN A 106 11.63 4.51 2.41
CA GLN A 106 11.22 5.51 1.41
C GLN A 106 9.72 5.83 1.49
N LEU A 107 8.89 4.83 1.80
CA LEU A 107 7.45 4.98 1.99
C LEU A 107 7.09 5.67 3.33
N GLY A 108 8.06 6.04 4.16
CA GLY A 108 7.82 6.65 5.48
C GLY A 108 7.13 5.72 6.48
N TRP A 109 7.15 4.40 6.25
CA TRP A 109 6.54 3.41 7.14
C TRP A 109 7.43 3.06 8.33
N LEU A 110 8.74 3.25 8.14
CA LEU A 110 9.74 3.27 9.20
C LEU A 110 10.02 4.73 9.57
N ARG A 111 10.17 5.01 10.87
CA ARG A 111 10.82 6.27 11.27
C ARG A 111 12.20 6.26 10.63
N ASN A 112 12.46 7.25 9.79
CA ASN A 112 13.74 7.40 9.13
C ASN A 112 14.79 7.64 10.23
N PRO A 113 15.77 6.75 10.46
CA PRO A 113 16.78 6.98 11.50
C PRO A 113 17.65 8.20 11.17
N SER A 114 17.66 8.65 9.91
CA SER A 114 18.35 9.88 9.47
C SER A 114 17.57 11.17 9.78
N VAL A 115 16.36 11.06 10.33
CA VAL A 115 15.60 12.19 10.91
C VAL A 115 15.51 11.92 12.41
N GLU A 116 16.65 11.80 13.06
CA GLU A 116 16.77 12.37 14.40
C GLU A 116 16.56 13.88 14.20
N LEU A 117 15.31 14.32 14.41
CA LEU A 117 15.01 15.70 14.73
C LEU A 117 16.09 16.15 15.72
N VAL A 118 16.81 17.19 15.35
CA VAL A 118 17.63 18.00 16.24
C VAL A 118 16.66 18.67 17.23
N ASP A 119 16.10 17.87 18.14
CA ASP A 119 15.38 18.31 19.33
C ASP A 119 16.41 18.48 20.44
N ALA A 120 17.29 19.48 20.28
CA ALA A 120 18.04 20.05 21.39
C ALA A 120 18.75 21.32 20.93
N LEU A 121 18.10 22.47 21.13
CA LEU A 121 18.63 23.70 21.73
C LEU A 121 17.82 24.91 21.24
N PHE A 122 16.60 25.02 21.75
CA PHE A 122 16.05 26.33 22.08
C PHE A 122 15.80 26.30 23.58
N ASP A 123 16.80 26.71 24.34
CA ASP A 123 16.62 27.19 25.71
C ASP A 123 16.50 28.73 25.64
N PRO A 124 15.70 29.36 26.51
CA PRO A 124 15.08 30.67 26.33
C PRO A 124 16.01 31.89 26.40
#